data_AF-A0A1X2LTJ4-F1
#
_entry.id   AF-A0A1X2LTJ4-F1
#
_cell.length_a   1.000
_cell.length_b   1.000
_cell.length_c   1.000
_cell.angle_alpha   90.00
_cell.angle_beta   90.00
_cell.angle_gamma   90.00
#
_symmetry.space_group_name_H-M   'P 1'
#
loop_
_entity.id
_entity.type
_entity.pdbx_description
1 polymer ?
#
loop_
_entity_poly.entity_id
_entity_poly.type
_entity_poly.pdbx_seq_one_letter_code
_entity_poly.pdbx_strand_id
1 'polypeptide(L)'
;MSFVTTQPEMLTASASKLQGIGAAMSANDASAAPATTGVVPAAADEVSTLTAALFAAHGELYLEVSARARAIHDFFVSTLQTSARSYAATETANATIAGA
;
A
#
# COMPACT_ATOMS: atom_id res chain seq x y z
N MET A 1 -22.79 9.62 31.74
CA MET A 1 -21.74 8.68 31.30
C MET A 1 -21.62 8.80 29.80
N SER A 2 -20.43 9.06 29.25
CA SER A 2 -20.20 9.11 27.81
C SER A 2 -19.98 7.68 27.31
N PHE A 3 -20.81 7.21 26.37
CA PHE A 3 -20.60 5.94 25.71
C PHE A 3 -19.65 6.17 24.51
N VAL A 4 -18.60 5.37 24.43
CA VAL A 4 -17.74 5.32 23.24
C VAL A 4 -18.31 4.25 22.33
N THR A 5 -18.90 4.66 21.20
CA THR A 5 -19.32 3.75 20.13
C THR A 5 -18.21 3.69 19.10
N THR A 6 -17.70 2.49 18.85
CA THR A 6 -16.71 2.23 17.81
C THR A 6 -17.42 1.87 16.51
N GLN A 7 -16.82 2.18 15.35
CA GLN A 7 -17.37 1.86 14.01
C GLN A 7 -16.48 0.81 13.31
N PRO A 8 -16.47 -0.46 13.79
CA PRO A 8 -15.59 -1.50 13.26
C PRO A 8 -15.88 -1.87 11.80
N GLU A 9 -17.12 -1.71 11.32
CA GLU A 9 -17.50 -1.94 9.93
C GLU A 9 -16.82 -0.93 9.00
N MET A 10 -16.77 0.34 9.40
CA MET A 10 -16.12 1.41 8.63
C MET A 10 -14.60 1.21 8.55
N LEU A 11 -13.99 0.71 9.62
CA LEU A 11 -12.58 0.33 9.64
C LEU A 11 -12.31 -0.85 8.69
N THR A 12 -13.18 -1.86 8.69
CA THR A 12 -13.09 -3.02 7.79
C THR A 12 -13.25 -2.64 6.31
N ALA A 13 -14.23 -1.77 6.01
CA ALA A 13 -14.44 -1.26 4.66
C ALA A 13 -13.23 -0.44 4.18
N SER A 14 -12.67 0.40 5.05
CA SER A 14 -11.47 1.19 4.76
C SER A 14 -10.26 0.30 4.48
N ALA A 15 -10.04 -0.72 5.30
CA ALA A 15 -8.96 -1.69 5.09
C ALA A 15 -9.09 -2.41 3.74
N SER A 16 -10.30 -2.84 3.38
CA SER A 16 -10.57 -3.49 2.10
C SER A 16 -10.29 -2.56 0.91
N LYS A 17 -10.69 -1.29 1.02
CA LYS A 17 -10.40 -0.29 -0.02
C LYS A 17 -8.89 -0.03 -0.16
N LEU A 18 -8.18 0.08 0.96
CA LEU A 18 -6.73 0.26 0.97
C LEU A 18 -5.99 -0.95 0.40
N GLN A 19 -6.48 -2.16 0.64
CA GLN A 19 -5.94 -3.37 0.01
C GLN A 19 -6.07 -3.30 -1.52
N GLY A 20 -7.22 -2.85 -2.02
CA GLY A 20 -7.44 -2.63 -3.46
C GLY A 20 -6.49 -1.57 -4.05
N ILE A 21 -6.26 -0.46 -3.32
CA ILE A 21 -5.30 0.57 -3.74
C ILE A 21 -3.87 0.01 -3.78
N GLY A 22 -3.45 -0.74 -2.77
CA GLY A 22 -2.13 -1.37 -2.73
C GLY A 22 -1.92 -2.36 -3.89
N ALA A 23 -2.93 -3.15 -4.22
CA ALA A 23 -2.90 -4.05 -5.37
C ALA A 23 -2.79 -3.28 -6.70
N ALA A 24 -3.57 -2.21 -6.88
CA ALA A 24 -3.50 -1.36 -8.07
C ALA A 24 -2.12 -0.69 -8.22
N MET A 25 -1.55 -0.19 -7.12
CA MET A 25 -0.21 0.39 -7.11
C MET A 25 0.83 -0.67 -7.51
N SER A 26 0.75 -1.89 -6.97
CA SER A 26 1.65 -2.97 -7.34
C SER A 26 1.57 -3.36 -8.81
N ALA A 27 0.37 -3.40 -9.38
CA ALA A 27 0.17 -3.68 -10.79
C ALA A 27 0.76 -2.56 -11.67
N ASN A 28 0.59 -1.31 -11.25
CA ASN A 28 1.12 -0.15 -11.96
C ASN A 28 2.66 -0.16 -11.96
N ASP A 29 3.30 -0.38 -10.81
CA ASP A 29 4.76 -0.49 -10.69
C ASP A 29 5.31 -1.57 -11.63
N ALA A 30 4.67 -2.76 -11.63
CA ALA A 30 5.07 -3.86 -12.51
C ALA A 30 4.89 -3.55 -14.00
N SER A 31 3.83 -2.82 -14.36
CA SER A 31 3.57 -2.41 -15.75
C SER A 31 4.54 -1.33 -16.25
N ALA A 32 4.98 -0.44 -15.37
CA ALA A 32 5.89 0.65 -15.70
C ALA A 32 7.35 0.21 -15.74
N ALA A 33 7.73 -0.82 -14.97
CA ALA A 33 9.11 -1.28 -14.82
C ALA A 33 9.86 -1.48 -16.14
N PRO A 34 9.33 -2.18 -17.18
CA PRO A 34 10.07 -2.36 -18.43
C PRO A 34 10.38 -1.05 -19.15
N ALA A 35 9.47 -0.06 -19.06
CA ALA A 35 9.64 1.23 -19.72
C ALA A 35 10.61 2.15 -18.97
N THR A 36 10.69 2.04 -17.65
CA THR A 36 11.55 2.89 -16.81
C THR A 36 12.96 2.34 -16.63
N THR A 37 13.15 1.02 -16.73
CA THR A 37 14.48 0.38 -16.60
C THR A 37 15.09 0.02 -17.97
N GLY A 38 14.26 -0.14 -19.00
CA GLY A 38 14.68 -0.46 -20.38
C GLY A 38 14.95 0.77 -21.27
N VAL A 39 15.48 1.86 -20.71
CA VAL A 39 15.68 3.11 -21.46
C VAL A 39 16.81 2.94 -22.48
N VAL A 40 16.52 3.22 -23.75
CA VAL A 40 17.48 3.14 -24.87
C VAL A 40 18.14 4.51 -25.09
N PRO A 41 19.46 4.59 -25.36
CA PRO A 41 20.13 5.83 -25.73
C PRO A 41 19.48 6.50 -26.95
N ALA A 42 19.32 7.82 -26.90
CA ALA A 42 18.75 8.59 -28.01
C ALA A 42 19.66 8.62 -29.25
N ALA A 43 20.98 8.58 -29.04
CA ALA A 43 22.02 8.48 -30.06
C ALA A 43 23.21 7.67 -29.53
N ALA A 44 24.18 7.38 -30.40
CA ALA A 44 25.36 6.57 -30.09
C ALA A 44 26.45 7.30 -29.29
N ASP A 45 26.26 8.59 -29.00
CA ASP A 45 27.21 9.37 -28.22
C ASP A 45 27.19 8.99 -26.73
N GLU A 46 28.28 9.33 -26.04
CA GLU A 46 28.49 9.00 -24.64
C GLU A 46 27.49 9.71 -23.72
N VAL A 47 27.01 10.90 -24.08
CA VAL A 47 26.03 11.66 -23.28
C VAL A 47 24.67 10.98 -23.34
N SER A 48 24.22 10.56 -24.52
CA SER A 48 23.00 9.78 -24.71
C SER A 48 23.06 8.44 -23.95
N THR A 49 24.20 7.75 -24.02
CA THR A 49 24.40 6.47 -23.32
C THR A 49 24.36 6.64 -21.81
N LEU A 50 25.10 7.62 -21.28
CA LEU A 50 25.10 7.92 -19.84
C LEU A 50 23.71 8.34 -19.36
N THR A 51 23.00 9.16 -20.14
CA THR A 51 21.66 9.63 -19.78
C THR A 51 20.68 8.47 -19.68
N ALA A 52 20.67 7.56 -20.67
CA ALA A 52 19.82 6.36 -20.62
C ALA A 52 20.14 5.48 -19.41
N ALA A 53 21.42 5.27 -19.10
CA ALA A 53 21.85 4.51 -17.93
C ALA A 53 21.40 5.15 -16.61
N LEU A 54 21.45 6.48 -16.49
CA LEU A 54 20.98 7.20 -15.30
C LEU A 54 19.47 7.04 -15.08
N PHE A 55 18.66 7.13 -16.15
CA PHE A 55 17.22 6.89 -16.05
C PHE A 55 16.91 5.45 -15.67
N ALA A 56 17.59 4.48 -16.27
CA ALA A 56 17.43 3.07 -15.92
C ALA A 56 17.76 2.80 -14.45
N ALA A 57 18.89 3.33 -13.96
CA ALA A 57 19.29 3.22 -12.56
C ALA A 57 18.29 3.90 -11.61
N HIS A 58 17.73 5.03 -12.00
CA HIS A 58 16.66 5.69 -11.24
C HIS A 58 15.38 4.86 -11.20
N GLY A 59 15.02 4.21 -12.30
CA GLY A 59 13.89 3.27 -12.38
C GLY A 59 14.05 2.10 -11.41
N GLU A 60 15.23 1.49 -11.36
CA GLU A 60 15.54 0.39 -10.42
C GLU A 60 15.45 0.86 -8.96
N LEU A 61 16.03 2.03 -8.64
CA LEU A 61 15.95 2.60 -7.30
C LEU A 61 14.50 2.91 -6.89
N TYR A 62 13.70 3.45 -7.82
CA TYR A 62 12.28 3.68 -7.59
C TYR A 62 11.55 2.37 -7.26
N LEU A 63 11.81 1.28 -8.00
CA LEU A 63 11.19 -0.01 -7.75
C LEU A 63 11.59 -0.58 -6.37
N GLU A 64 12.86 -0.46 -5.97
CA GLU A 64 13.32 -0.86 -4.64
C GLU A 64 12.58 -0.09 -3.52
N VAL A 65 12.45 1.24 -3.67
CA VAL A 65 11.73 2.07 -2.72
C VAL A 65 10.23 1.74 -2.70
N SER A 66 9.62 1.51 -3.87
CA SER A 66 8.22 1.14 -3.99
C SER A 66 7.91 -0.19 -3.28
N ALA A 67 8.84 -1.17 -3.34
CA ALA A 67 8.70 -2.44 -2.65
C ALA A 67 8.73 -2.27 -1.12
N ARG A 68 9.59 -1.39 -0.61
CA ARG A 68 9.60 -1.04 0.83
C ARG A 68 8.32 -0.33 1.25
N ALA A 69 7.82 0.61 0.44
CA ALA A 69 6.55 1.29 0.69
C ALA A 69 5.38 0.31 0.72
N ARG A 70 5.36 -0.68 -0.17
CA ARG A 70 4.34 -1.74 -0.20
C ARG A 70 4.33 -2.56 1.09
N ALA A 71 5.49 -2.95 1.58
CA ALA A 71 5.58 -3.69 2.85
C ALA A 71 5.00 -2.90 4.03
N ILE A 72 5.25 -1.59 4.09
CA ILE A 72 4.69 -0.69 5.10
C ILE A 72 3.17 -0.57 4.95
N HIS A 73 2.68 -0.42 3.72
CA HIS A 73 1.25 -0.38 3.42
C HIS A 73 0.52 -1.67 3.84
N ASP A 74 1.08 -2.83 3.52
CA ASP A 74 0.50 -4.12 3.88
C ASP A 74 0.44 -4.30 5.41
N PHE A 75 1.49 -3.90 6.11
CA PHE A 75 1.51 -3.88 7.57
C PHE A 75 0.42 -2.97 8.16
N PHE A 76 0.25 -1.77 7.57
CA PHE A 76 -0.79 -0.84 7.98
C PHE A 76 -2.20 -1.40 7.76
N VAL A 77 -2.48 -1.99 6.59
CA VAL A 77 -3.77 -2.62 6.29
C VAL A 77 -4.07 -3.78 7.24
N SER A 78 -3.08 -4.65 7.49
CA SER A 78 -3.20 -5.78 8.44
C SER A 78 -3.50 -5.30 9.87
N THR A 79 -2.81 -4.24 10.30
CA THR A 79 -3.06 -3.62 11.61
C THR A 79 -4.48 -3.08 11.68
N LEU A 80 -4.96 -2.38 10.64
CA LEU A 80 -6.31 -1.83 10.59
C LEU A 80 -7.39 -2.92 10.67
N GLN A 81 -7.21 -4.03 9.94
CA GLN A 81 -8.10 -5.19 10.02
C GLN A 81 -8.12 -5.83 11.41
N THR A 82 -6.96 -5.89 12.06
CA THR A 82 -6.84 -6.42 13.43
C THR A 82 -7.55 -5.51 14.44
N SER A 83 -7.34 -4.20 14.36
CA SER A 83 -8.04 -3.22 15.20
C SER A 83 -9.56 -3.28 15.00
N ALA A 84 -10.04 -3.39 13.76
CA ALA A 84 -11.47 -3.51 13.46
C ALA A 84 -12.09 -4.74 14.16
N ARG A 85 -11.44 -5.90 14.09
CA ARG A 85 -11.88 -7.12 14.78
C ARG A 85 -11.87 -6.97 16.29
N SER A 86 -10.84 -6.35 16.85
CA SER A 86 -10.75 -6.10 18.30
C SER A 86 -11.89 -5.19 18.79
N TYR A 87 -12.21 -4.12 18.05
CA TYR A 87 -13.33 -3.26 18.39
C TYR A 87 -14.67 -3.97 18.27
N ALA A 88 -14.91 -4.73 17.21
CA ALA A 88 -16.14 -5.52 17.06
C ALA A 88 -16.33 -6.54 18.19
N ALA A 89 -15.25 -7.20 18.63
CA ALA A 89 -15.29 -8.14 19.75
C ALA A 89 -15.67 -7.42 21.07
N THR A 90 -15.11 -6.24 21.31
CA THR A 90 -15.44 -5.42 22.49
C THR A 90 -16.89 -4.94 22.47
N GLU A 91 -17.40 -4.45 21.33
CA GLU A 91 -18.81 -4.05 21.21
C GLU A 91 -19.77 -5.21 21.48
N THR A 92 -19.45 -6.39 20.94
CA THR A 92 -20.22 -7.62 21.20
C THR A 92 -20.22 -7.99 22.68
N ALA A 93 -19.05 -7.97 23.33
CA ALA A 93 -18.93 -8.26 24.76
C ALA A 93 -19.73 -7.24 25.60
N ASN A 94 -19.64 -5.95 25.27
CA ASN A 94 -20.40 -4.91 25.97
C ASN A 94 -21.92 -5.09 25.81
N ALA A 95 -22.40 -5.46 24.62
CA ALA A 95 -23.82 -5.75 24.39
C ALA A 95 -24.31 -6.91 25.26
N THR A 96 -23.51 -7.99 25.37
CA THR A 96 -23.86 -9.14 26.22
C THR A 96 -23.91 -8.80 27.71
N ILE A 97 -22.98 -7.96 28.20
CA ILE A 97 -22.96 -7.52 29.61
C ILE A 97 -24.12 -6.57 29.92
N ALA A 98 -24.50 -5.72 28.95
CA ALA A 98 -25.61 -4.77 29.10
C ALA A 98 -27.00 -5.43 29.05
N GLY A 99 -27.08 -6.75 28.78
CA GLY A 99 -28.33 -7.51 28.74
C GLY A 99 -29.20 -7.19 27.52
N ALA A 100 -28.60 -6.70 26.43
CA ALA A 100 -29.27 -6.54 25.13
C ALA A 100 -29.33 -7.87 24.37
#